data_AF-A0A358QT78-F1
#
_entry.id   AF-A0A358QT78-F1
#
_cell.length_a   1.000
_cell.length_b   1.000
_cell.length_c   1.000
_cell.angle_alpha   90.00
_cell.angle_beta   90.00
_cell.angle_gamma   90.00
#
_symmetry.space_group_name_H-M   'P 1'
#
loop_
_entity.id
_entity.type
_entity.pdbx_description
1 polymer ?
#
loop_
_entity_poly.entity_id
_entity_poly.type
_entity_poly.pdbx_seq_one_letter_code
_entity_poly.pdbx_strand_id
1 'polypeptide(L)' 'MKEFLSQKGVSYTEHDVAKDQRAREDMLRKAGRMAVPTITVGDQVVVGFNPSELEKLLH' A
#
# COMPACT_ATOMS: atom_id res chain seq x y z
N MET A 1 -2.31 -10.68 -1.01
CA MET A 1 -2.51 -9.32 -0.45
C MET A 1 -3.98 -8.98 -0.23
N LYS A 2 -4.82 -8.96 -1.27
CA LYS A 2 -6.26 -8.68 -1.14
C LYS A 2 -6.96 -9.60 -0.14
N GLU A 3 -6.75 -10.90 -0.26
CA GLU A 3 -7.31 -11.89 0.67
C GLU A 3 -6.79 -11.71 2.09
N PHE A 4 -5.52 -11.32 2.26
CA PHE A 4 -4.94 -11.05 3.57
C PHE A 4 -5.58 -9.82 4.24
N LEU A 5 -5.76 -8.74 3.48
CA LEU A 5 -6.46 -7.53 3.96
C LEU A 5 -7.94 -7.82 4.25
N SER A 6 -8.62 -8.55 3.37
CA SER A 6 -10.02 -8.95 3.55
C SER A 6 -10.20 -9.89 4.74
N GLN A 7 -9.31 -10.86 4.98
CA GLN A 7 -9.36 -11.73 6.15
C GLN A 7 -9.13 -10.96 7.46
N LYS A 8 -8.31 -9.91 7.43
CA LYS A 8 -8.10 -9.02 8.58
C LYS A 8 -9.23 -7.98 8.73
N GLY A 9 -10.22 -7.94 7.83
CA GLY A 9 -11.31 -6.97 7.85
C GLY A 9 -10.89 -5.54 7.51
N VAL A 10 -9.74 -5.38 6.84
CA VAL A 10 -9.17 -4.07 6.52
C VAL A 10 -9.79 -3.55 5.23
N SER A 11 -10.40 -2.37 5.32
CA SER A 11 -10.85 -1.65 4.13
C SER A 11 -9.63 -1.11 3.38
N TYR A 12 -9.47 -1.51 2.12
CA TYR A 12 -8.40 -1.03 1.25
C TYR A 12 -8.99 -0.45 -0.04
N THR A 13 -8.29 0.54 -0.58
CA THR A 13 -8.62 1.12 -1.89
C THR A 13 -7.47 0.85 -2.83
N GLU A 14 -7.76 0.21 -3.96
CA GLU A 14 -6.77 -0.04 -4.98
C GLU A 14 -6.67 1.16 -5.91
N HIS A 15 -5.48 1.75 -5.97
CA HIS A 15 -5.15 2.79 -6.94
C HIS A 15 -4.15 2.21 -7.94
N ASP A 16 -4.53 2.24 -9.22
CA ASP A 16 -3.68 1.77 -10.30
C ASP A 16 -2.73 2.89 -10.74
N VAL A 17 -1.47 2.82 -10.31
CA VAL A 17 -0.44 3.83 -10.65
C VAL A 17 -0.06 3.84 -12.15
N ALA A 18 -0.44 2.83 -12.92
CA ALA A 18 -0.22 2.80 -14.36
C ALA A 18 -1.30 3.60 -15.12
N LYS A 19 -2.52 3.67 -14.57
CA LYS A 19 -3.63 4.46 -15.12
C LYS A 19 -3.80 5.82 -14.46
N ASP A 20 -3.49 5.91 -13.17
CA ASP A 20 -3.68 7.10 -12.37
C ASP A 20 -2.33 7.76 -12.08
N GLN A 21 -2.07 8.83 -12.81
CA GLN A 21 -0.85 9.60 -12.69
C GLN A 21 -0.72 10.27 -11.31
N ARG A 22 -1.83 10.63 -10.66
CA ARG A 22 -1.81 11.19 -9.30
C ARG A 22 -1.41 10.13 -8.29
N ALA A 23 -1.94 8.91 -8.40
CA ALA A 23 -1.53 7.80 -7.54
C ALA A 23 -0.02 7.50 -7.69
N ARG A 24 0.51 7.62 -8.93
CA ARG A 24 1.94 7.47 -9.19
C ARG A 24 2.78 8.55 -8.50
N GLU A 25 2.36 9.81 -8.60
CA GLU A 25 3.03 10.93 -7.95
C GLU A 25 2.96 10.84 -6.42
N ASP A 26 1.80 10.46 -5.88
CA ASP A 26 1.60 10.27 -4.44
C ASP A 26 2.47 9.12 -3.91
N MET A 27 2.55 8.01 -4.64
CA MET A 27 3.46 6.90 -4.34
C MET A 27 4.92 7.37 -4.37
N LEU A 28 5.35 8.12 -5.39
CA LEU A 28 6.71 8.67 -5.47
C LEU A 28 7.03 9.60 -4.29
N ARG A 29 6.08 10.45 -3.89
CA ARG A 29 6.22 11.35 -2.75
C ARG A 29 6.29 10.59 -1.42
N LYS A 30 5.44 9.57 -1.25
CA LYS A 30 5.30 8.80 -0.01
C LYS A 30 6.39 7.75 0.17
N ALA A 31 6.63 6.93 -0.86
CA ALA A 31 7.61 5.84 -0.84
C ALA A 31 9.02 6.31 -1.20
N GLY A 32 9.16 7.48 -1.85
CA GLY A 32 10.45 8.00 -2.33
C GLY A 32 11.04 7.24 -3.53
N ARG A 33 10.37 6.17 -4.00
CA ARG A 33 10.82 5.31 -5.09
C ARG A 33 9.65 4.73 -5.87
N MET A 34 9.87 4.47 -7.16
CA MET A 34 8.91 3.72 -7.99
C MET A 34 9.01 2.23 -7.71
N ALA A 35 8.43 1.81 -6.59
CA ALA A 35 8.39 0.41 -6.19
C ALA A 35 6.94 0.01 -5.94
N VAL A 36 6.45 -0.91 -6.79
CA VAL A 36 5.11 -1.50 -6.65
C VAL A 36 5.24 -2.95 -6.17
N PRO A 37 4.29 -3.47 -5.37
CA PRO A 37 3.15 -2.75 -4.78
C PRO A 37 3.60 -1.80 -3.66
N THR A 38 3.03 -0.60 -3.55
CA THR A 38 3.19 0.26 -2.37
C THR A 38 1.87 0.29 -1.61
N ILE A 39 1.94 0.06 -0.31
CA ILE A 39 0.80 -0.02 0.59
C ILE A 39 0.94 1.11 1.58
N THR A 40 -0.02 2.03 1.60
CA THR A 40 -0.05 3.11 2.59
C THR A 40 -1.10 2.77 3.62
N VAL A 41 -0.72 2.72 4.89
CA VAL A 41 -1.59 2.48 6.04
C VAL A 41 -1.47 3.69 6.97
N GLY A 42 -2.43 4.60 6.90
CA GLY A 42 -2.35 5.90 7.59
C GLY A 42 -1.17 6.73 7.08
N ASP A 43 -0.27 7.10 8.00
CA ASP A 43 0.99 7.80 7.69
C ASP A 43 2.15 6.85 7.32
N GLN A 44 1.95 5.53 7.46
CA GLN A 44 3.02 4.56 7.19
C GLN A 44 2.96 4.07 5.76
N VAL A 45 4.14 4.03 5.13
CA VAL A 45 4.30 3.62 3.74
C VAL A 45 5.13 2.35 3.71
N VAL A 46 4.47 1.24 3.38
CA VAL A 46 5.11 -0.05 3.16
C VAL A 46 5.36 -0.21 1.67
N VAL A 47 6.61 -0.45 1.32
CA VAL A 47 7.00 -0.69 -0.07
C VAL A 47 7.21 -2.19 -0.25
N GLY A 48 6.47 -2.78 -1.18
CA GLY A 48 6.39 -4.21 -1.42
C GLY A 48 5.21 -4.87 -0.69
N PHE A 49 5.07 -6.18 -0.87
CA PHE A 49 4.14 -6.99 -0.10
C PHE A 49 4.90 -7.62 1.07
N ASN A 50 4.76 -7.05 2.27
CA ASN A 50 5.39 -7.57 3.47
C ASN A 50 4.34 -7.93 4.53
N PRO A 51 3.96 -9.22 4.65
CA PRO A 51 2.91 -9.64 5.58
C PRO A 51 3.27 -9.31 7.03
N SER A 52 4.53 -9.45 7.45
CA SER A 52 4.94 -9.15 8.83
C SER A 52 4.86 -7.67 9.18
N GLU A 53 5.16 -6.77 8.25
CA GLU A 53 4.95 -5.32 8.46
C GLU A 53 3.47 -4.98 8.46
N LEU A 54 2.69 -5.52 7.51
CA LEU A 54 1.25 -5.33 7.48
C LEU A 54 0.59 -5.81 8.78
N GLU A 55 1.00 -6.96 9.32
CA GLU A 55 0.49 -7.43 10.60
C GLU A 55 0.79 -6.47 11.75
N LYS A 56 1.97 -5.85 11.79
CA LYS A 56 2.31 -4.85 12.81
C LYS A 56 1.51 -3.55 12.66
N LEU A 57 1.24 -3.15 11.42
CA LEU A 57 0.48 -1.92 11.12
C LEU A 57 -1.02 -2.08 11.35
N LEU A 58 -1.51 -3.32 11.29
CA LEU A 58 -2.92 -3.67 11.45
C LEU A 58 -3.23 -4.28 12.82
N HIS A 59 -2.24 -4.30 13.74
CA HIS A 59 -2.39 -4.82 15.11
C HIS A 59 -2.95 -3.76 16.06
#